data_AF-A0A5C9DWI4-F1
#
_entry.id   AF-A0A5C9DWI4-F1
#
_cell.length_a   1.000
_cell.length_b   1.000
_cell.length_c   1.000
_cell.angle_alpha   90.00
_cell.angle_beta   90.00
_cell.angle_gamma   90.00
#
_symmetry.space_group_name_H-M   'P 1'
#
loop_
_entity.id
_entity.type
_entity.pdbx_description
1 polymer ?
#
loop_
_entity_poly.entity_id
_entity_poly.type
_entity_poly.pdbx_seq_one_letter_code
_entity_poly.pdbx_strand_id
1 'polypeptide(L)'
;MSYSINDELTKKTVRDFYEKYNKIIDPHGAVALAAYNKYIKKITKSKDQIAIIYETADPGKFSLEIQEILAFQPKLPKQLKSLKNKEELPNPQIIQDYEDFRNYLKTIAT
;
A
#
# COMPACT_ATOMS: atom_id res chain seq x y z
N MET A 1 -20.36 6.47 7.50
CA MET A 1 -20.00 5.10 7.91
C MET A 1 -18.52 4.88 7.66
N SER A 2 -17.84 4.16 8.54
CA SER A 2 -16.44 3.76 8.39
C SER A 2 -16.30 2.27 8.70
N TYR A 3 -15.24 1.65 8.18
CA TYR A 3 -14.93 0.24 8.42
C TYR A 3 -13.44 0.09 8.71
N SER A 4 -13.11 -0.81 9.63
CA SER A 4 -11.75 -1.30 9.84
C SER A 4 -11.58 -2.67 9.19
N ILE A 5 -10.45 -2.86 8.53
CA ILE A 5 -10.06 -4.08 7.82
C ILE A 5 -8.72 -4.52 8.39
N ASN A 6 -8.64 -5.80 8.78
CA ASN A 6 -7.41 -6.39 9.30
C ASN A 6 -6.57 -6.99 8.16
N ASP A 7 -5.32 -7.28 8.46
CA ASP A 7 -4.35 -7.79 7.47
C ASP A 7 -4.81 -9.08 6.81
N GLU A 8 -5.40 -10.00 7.57
CA GLU A 8 -5.92 -11.27 7.02
C GLU A 8 -6.95 -11.02 5.92
N LEU A 9 -7.90 -10.11 6.15
CA LEU A 9 -8.92 -9.76 5.16
C LEU A 9 -8.33 -8.95 4.00
N THR A 10 -7.35 -8.09 4.24
CA THR A 10 -6.60 -7.40 3.18
C THR A 10 -5.91 -8.41 2.25
N LYS A 11 -5.15 -9.35 2.82
CA LYS A 11 -4.45 -10.42 2.08
C LYS A 11 -5.44 -11.29 1.29
N LYS A 12 -6.57 -11.67 1.92
CA LYS A 12 -7.64 -12.41 1.24
C LYS A 12 -8.22 -11.61 0.06
N THR A 13 -8.46 -10.32 0.24
CA THR A 13 -9.06 -9.47 -0.80
C THR A 13 -8.14 -9.32 -2.01
N VAL A 14 -6.83 -9.23 -1.80
CA VAL A 14 -5.83 -9.25 -2.89
C VAL A 14 -5.91 -10.58 -3.66
N ARG A 15 -5.92 -11.74 -2.98
CA ARG A 15 -6.04 -13.05 -3.66
C ARG A 15 -7.34 -13.17 -4.45
N ASP A 16 -8.47 -12.89 -3.80
CA ASP A 16 -9.78 -12.98 -4.43
C ASP A 16 -9.88 -12.09 -5.68
N PHE A 17 -9.30 -10.88 -5.63
CA PHE A 17 -9.28 -9.96 -6.76
C PHE A 17 -8.40 -10.48 -7.90
N TYR A 18 -7.21 -11.00 -7.58
CA TYR A 18 -6.32 -11.61 -8.56
C TYR A 18 -6.95 -12.83 -9.24
N GLU A 19 -7.50 -13.76 -8.45
CA GLU A 19 -8.17 -14.97 -8.96
C GLU A 19 -9.35 -14.61 -9.88
N LYS A 20 -10.11 -13.57 -9.54
CA LYS A 20 -11.31 -13.17 -10.30
C LYS A 20 -11.00 -12.37 -11.55
N TYR A 21 -10.01 -11.47 -11.50
CA TYR A 21 -9.78 -10.48 -12.55
C TYR A 21 -8.42 -10.58 -13.24
N ASN A 22 -7.54 -11.47 -12.77
CA ASN A 22 -6.14 -11.58 -13.20
C ASN A 22 -5.41 -10.23 -13.17
N LYS A 23 -5.73 -9.42 -12.15
CA LYS A 23 -5.15 -8.10 -11.89
C LYS A 23 -4.70 -8.02 -10.45
N ILE A 24 -3.61 -7.30 -10.22
CA ILE A 24 -3.04 -7.12 -8.89
C ILE A 24 -3.45 -5.73 -8.41
N ILE A 25 -3.93 -5.67 -7.18
CA ILE A 25 -4.16 -4.42 -6.44
C ILE A 25 -3.19 -4.35 -5.27
N ASP A 26 -2.85 -3.14 -4.85
CA ASP A 26 -2.03 -2.86 -3.69
C ASP A 26 -2.82 -3.11 -2.40
N PRO A 27 -2.13 -3.26 -1.25
CA PRO A 27 -2.81 -3.49 0.03
C PRO A 27 -3.82 -2.40 0.40
N HIS A 28 -3.60 -1.15 -0.02
CA HIS A 28 -4.48 -0.01 0.32
C HIS A 28 -5.80 -0.06 -0.46
N GLY A 29 -5.74 -0.33 -1.77
CA GLY A 29 -6.90 -0.57 -2.63
C GLY A 29 -7.69 -1.80 -2.17
N ALA A 30 -6.99 -2.85 -1.72
CA ALA A 30 -7.63 -4.02 -1.13
C ALA A 30 -8.40 -3.70 0.16
N VAL A 31 -7.89 -2.82 1.03
CA VAL A 31 -8.63 -2.33 2.21
C VAL A 31 -9.91 -1.61 1.79
N ALA A 32 -9.84 -0.71 0.81
CA ALA A 32 -11.01 0.03 0.34
C ALA A 32 -12.06 -0.89 -0.31
N LEU A 33 -11.62 -1.87 -1.11
CA LEU A 33 -12.51 -2.88 -1.70
C LEU A 33 -13.16 -3.77 -0.64
N ALA A 34 -12.40 -4.20 0.37
CA ALA A 34 -12.92 -4.99 1.48
C ALA A 34 -13.98 -4.21 2.29
N ALA A 35 -13.74 -2.93 2.55
CA ALA A 35 -14.69 -2.03 3.21
C ALA A 35 -15.97 -1.85 2.36
N TYR A 36 -15.83 -1.63 1.06
CA TYR A 36 -16.97 -1.53 0.14
C TYR A 36 -17.80 -2.84 0.11
N ASN A 37 -17.13 -3.99 0.06
CA ASN A 37 -17.80 -5.29 0.11
C ASN A 37 -18.56 -5.51 1.43
N LYS A 38 -18.02 -5.05 2.57
CA LYS A 38 -18.74 -5.05 3.85
C LYS A 38 -19.95 -4.11 3.82
N TYR A 39 -19.81 -2.95 3.19
CA TYR A 39 -20.89 -1.97 3.04
C TYR A 39 -22.05 -2.51 2.20
N ILE A 40 -21.78 -3.01 0.99
CA ILE A 40 -22.82 -3.53 0.08
C ILE A 40 -23.60 -4.69 0.69
N LYS A 41 -22.96 -5.54 1.51
CA LYS A 41 -23.65 -6.62 2.22
C LYS A 41 -24.66 -6.13 3.27
N LYS A 42 -24.53 -4.90 3.77
CA LYS A 42 -25.39 -4.34 4.83
C LYS A 42 -26.52 -3.46 4.32
N ILE A 43 -26.47 -3.00 3.07
CA ILE A 43 -27.51 -2.12 2.52
C ILE A 43 -28.64 -2.94 1.88
N THR A 44 -29.88 -2.45 2.03
CA THR A 44 -31.09 -3.00 1.40
C THR A 44 -31.47 -2.29 0.11
N LYS A 45 -30.78 -1.18 -0.23
CA LYS A 45 -31.01 -0.40 -1.46
C LYS A 45 -30.48 -1.14 -2.70
N SER A 46 -30.96 -0.72 -3.88
CA SER A 46 -30.54 -1.29 -5.17
C SER A 46 -29.01 -1.36 -5.29
N LYS A 47 -28.54 -2.49 -5.82
CA LYS A 47 -27.12 -2.77 -6.08
C LYS A 47 -26.60 -2.10 -7.36
N ASP A 48 -27.44 -1.36 -8.07
CA ASP A 48 -27.10 -0.67 -9.33
C ASP A 48 -26.35 0.66 -9.10
N GLN A 49 -25.48 0.71 -8.09
CA GLN A 49 -24.67 1.89 -7.80
C GLN A 49 -23.24 1.68 -8.27
N ILE A 50 -22.73 2.67 -9.02
CA ILE A 50 -21.32 2.72 -9.41
C ILE A 50 -20.49 3.06 -8.17
N ALA A 51 -19.49 2.23 -7.90
CA ALA A 51 -18.47 2.50 -6.88
C ALA A 51 -17.13 2.74 -7.54
N ILE A 52 -16.45 3.82 -7.12
CA ILE A 52 -15.09 4.14 -7.53
C ILE A 52 -14.20 3.88 -6.32
N ILE A 53 -13.21 3.00 -6.49
CA ILE A 53 -12.22 2.67 -5.48
C ILE A 53 -10.90 3.30 -5.93
N TYR A 54 -10.29 4.08 -5.04
CA TYR A 54 -9.01 4.69 -5.31
C TYR A 54 -7.88 3.71 -4.99
N GLU A 55 -7.15 3.35 -6.03
CA GLU A 55 -5.89 2.64 -5.91
C GLU A 55 -4.79 3.65 -5.59
N THR A 56 -4.40 3.76 -4.31
CA THR A 56 -3.55 4.88 -3.86
C THR A 56 -2.06 4.66 -4.11
N ALA A 57 -1.65 3.44 -4.45
CA ALA A 57 -0.28 3.14 -4.84
C ALA A 57 -0.21 2.00 -5.86
N ASP A 58 0.91 1.95 -6.59
CA ASP A 58 1.22 0.82 -7.47
C ASP A 58 1.60 -0.41 -6.62
N PRO A 59 1.08 -1.62 -6.93
CA PRO A 59 1.36 -2.83 -6.16
C PRO A 59 2.86 -3.19 -6.13
N GLY A 60 3.65 -2.76 -7.13
CA GLY A 60 5.09 -2.96 -7.13
C GLY A 60 5.85 -2.13 -6.09
N LYS A 61 5.20 -1.17 -5.40
CA LYS A 61 5.75 -0.52 -4.20
C LYS A 61 5.72 -1.42 -2.96
N PHE A 62 4.88 -2.46 -2.96
CA PHE A 62 4.67 -3.42 -1.86
C PHE A 62 5.00 -4.84 -2.32
N SER A 63 6.13 -4.97 -3.04
CA SER A 63 6.47 -6.20 -3.77
C SER A 63 6.66 -7.43 -2.88
N LEU A 64 7.14 -7.24 -1.64
CA LEU A 64 7.33 -8.32 -0.67
C LEU A 64 5.98 -8.81 -0.14
N GLU A 65 5.09 -7.89 0.24
CA GLU A 65 3.75 -8.21 0.70
C GLU A 65 2.94 -8.93 -0.39
N ILE A 66 3.01 -8.45 -1.63
CA ILE A 66 2.34 -9.11 -2.76
C ILE A 66 2.93 -10.50 -3.02
N GLN A 67 4.26 -10.68 -2.91
CA GLN A 67 4.91 -11.98 -3.04
C GLN A 67 4.45 -12.96 -1.96
N GLU A 68 4.32 -12.52 -0.71
CA GLU A 68 3.77 -13.37 0.36
C GLU A 68 2.32 -13.81 0.08
N ILE A 69 1.53 -12.94 -0.54
CA ILE A 69 0.10 -13.20 -0.79
C ILE A 69 -0.11 -14.11 -2.00
N LEU A 70 0.61 -13.85 -3.10
CA LEU A 70 0.39 -14.44 -4.43
C LEU A 70 1.50 -15.41 -4.87
N ALA A 71 2.55 -15.59 -4.08
CA ALA A 71 3.73 -16.41 -4.40
C ALA A 71 4.53 -15.97 -5.63
N PHE A 72 4.34 -14.74 -6.12
CA PHE A 72 5.17 -14.13 -7.16
C PHE A 72 5.28 -12.61 -6.96
N GLN A 73 6.37 -12.02 -7.47
CA GLN A 73 6.58 -10.58 -7.37
C GLN A 73 5.87 -9.82 -8.50
N PRO A 74 5.18 -8.70 -8.19
CA PRO A 74 4.67 -7.81 -9.21
C PRO A 74 5.81 -7.10 -9.94
N LYS A 75 5.55 -6.61 -11.16
CA LYS A 75 6.52 -5.79 -11.88
C LYS A 75 6.75 -4.48 -11.13
N LEU A 76 8.01 -4.16 -10.84
CA LEU A 76 8.38 -2.85 -10.29
C LEU A 76 7.97 -1.70 -11.25
N PRO A 77 7.47 -0.58 -10.72
CA PRO A 77 7.25 0.64 -11.47
C PRO A 77 8.54 1.12 -12.13
N LYS A 78 8.45 1.73 -13.31
CA LYS A 78 9.62 2.24 -14.07
C LYS A 78 10.48 3.18 -13.21
N GLN A 79 9.84 4.03 -12.43
CA GLN A 79 10.50 4.99 -11.54
C GLN A 79 11.36 4.27 -10.49
N LEU A 80 10.82 3.22 -9.85
CA LEU A 80 11.56 2.46 -8.85
C LEU A 80 12.68 1.60 -9.44
N LYS A 81 12.52 1.10 -10.67
CA LYS A 81 13.60 0.36 -11.36
C LYS A 81 14.87 1.19 -11.51
N SER A 82 14.73 2.50 -11.76
CA SER A 82 15.88 3.41 -11.91
C SER A 82 16.62 3.69 -10.60
N LEU A 83 16.00 3.40 -9.46
CA LEU A 83 16.58 3.62 -8.12
C LEU A 83 17.25 2.37 -7.54
N LYS A 84 16.91 1.17 -8.05
CA LYS A 84 17.31 -0.13 -7.46
C LYS A 84 18.83 -0.28 -7.24
N ASN A 85 19.64 0.34 -8.09
CA ASN A 85 21.10 0.21 -8.05
C ASN A 85 21.80 1.53 -7.67
N LYS A 86 21.06 2.51 -7.14
CA LYS A 86 21.67 3.73 -6.62
C LYS A 86 22.15 3.48 -5.19
N GLU A 87 23.30 4.05 -4.85
CA GLU A 87 23.79 4.04 -3.48
C GLU A 87 22.82 4.82 -2.59
N GLU A 88 22.49 4.23 -1.44
CA GLU A 88 21.76 4.92 -0.39
C GLU A 88 22.71 5.87 0.33
N LEU A 89 22.25 7.11 0.56
CA LEU A 89 22.97 8.11 1.34
C LEU A 89 22.23 8.28 2.68
N PRO A 90 22.50 7.41 3.67
CA PRO A 90 21.86 7.51 4.98
C PRO A 90 22.30 8.80 5.68
N ASN A 91 21.52 9.21 6.69
CA ASN A 91 21.93 10.32 7.54
C ASN A 91 23.31 10.04 8.16
N PRO A 92 24.24 11.00 8.13
CA PRO A 92 25.60 10.83 8.68
C PRO A 92 25.62 10.77 10.21
N GLN A 93 24.51 11.11 10.87
CA GLN A 93 24.36 11.12 12.32
C GLN A 93 23.16 10.27 12.73
N ILE A 94 23.30 9.56 13.85
CA ILE A 94 22.20 8.85 14.51
C ILE A 94 21.37 9.88 15.26
N ILE A 95 20.06 9.89 15.01
CA ILE A 95 19.09 10.76 15.66
C ILE A 95 18.24 9.89 16.57
N GLN A 96 18.35 10.06 17.89
CA GLN A 96 17.57 9.29 18.86
C GLN A 96 16.37 10.08 19.40
N ASP A 97 16.52 11.40 19.48
CA ASP A 97 15.47 12.28 20.00
C ASP A 97 15.32 13.59 19.20
N TYR A 98 14.44 14.46 19.69
CA TYR A 98 14.17 15.75 19.08
C TYR A 98 15.38 16.70 19.12
N GLU A 99 16.16 16.71 20.20
CA GLU A 99 17.29 17.61 20.32
C GLU A 99 18.44 17.20 19.40
N ASP A 100 18.70 15.89 19.26
CA ASP A 100 19.62 15.35 18.24
C ASP A 100 19.24 15.85 16.84
N PHE A 101 17.96 15.69 16.47
CA PHE A 101 17.45 16.11 15.16
C PHE A 101 17.59 17.62 14.96
N ARG A 102 17.15 18.42 15.94
CA ARG A 102 17.20 19.88 15.88
C ARG A 102 18.63 20.39 15.74
N ASN A 103 19.57 19.80 16.48
CA ASN A 103 20.97 20.19 16.41
C ASN A 103 21.59 19.76 15.08
N TYR A 104 21.31 18.57 14.57
CA TYR A 104 21.74 18.14 13.23
C TYR A 104 21.25 19.08 12.13
N LEU A 105 19.97 19.48 12.14
CA LEU A 105 19.46 20.42 11.14
C LEU A 105 20.19 21.76 11.15
N LYS A 106 20.61 22.25 12.32
CA LYS A 106 21.40 23.48 12.42
C LYS A 106 22.81 23.35 11.83
N THR A 107 23.41 22.15 11.83
CA THR A 107 24.76 21.96 11.27
C THR A 107 24.75 21.94 9.74
N ILE A 108 23.63 21.57 9.11
CA ILE A 108 23.50 21.49 7.65
C ILE A 108 22.75 22.67 7.02
N ALA A 109 22.16 23.56 7.82
CA ALA A 109 21.39 24.72 7.36
C ALA A 109 22.23 26.02 7.16
N THR A 110 23.55 25.88 6.95
CA THR A 110 24.49 26.99 6.71
C THR A 110 25.02 26.94 5.29
#